data_AF-A0A0W1RAW0-F1
#
_entry.id   AF-A0A0W1RAW0-F1
#
_cell.length_a   1.000
_cell.length_b   1.000
_cell.length_c   1.000
_cell.angle_alpha   90.00
_cell.angle_beta   90.00
_cell.angle_gamma   90.00
#
_symmetry.space_group_name_H-M   'P 1'
#
loop_
_entity.id
_entity.type
_entity.pdbx_description
1 polymer ?
#
loop_
_entity_poly.entity_id
_entity_poly.type
_entity_poly.pdbx_seq_one_letter_code
_entity_poly.pdbx_strand_id
1 'polypeptide(L)' 'MPKVQMNIPEHIEMQIAQLVEQGEFVNREEAVEELLSTGMKAYKTSGPMDNDEPGFEDDGMMGHEDEYVF' A
#
# COMPACT_ATOMS: atom_id res chain seq x y z
N MET A 1 5.62 1.29 22.96
CA MET A 1 5.96 0.83 21.59
C MET A 1 6.77 -0.45 21.68
N PRO A 2 6.42 -1.52 20.94
CA PRO A 2 7.27 -2.69 20.80
C PRO A 2 8.60 -2.27 20.14
N LYS A 3 9.72 -2.81 20.63
CA LYS A 3 11.04 -2.56 20.03
C LYS A 3 11.30 -3.67 19.02
N VAL A 4 11.39 -3.30 17.75
CA VAL A 4 11.72 -4.23 16.65
C VAL A 4 13.18 -3.98 16.27
N GLN A 5 13.94 -5.06 16.10
CA GLN A 5 15.34 -5.01 15.66
C GLN A 5 15.41 -5.71 14.30
N MET A 6 15.90 -5.00 13.29
CA MET A 6 16.05 -5.51 11.93
C MET A 6 17.44 -5.17 11.39
N ASN A 7 18.01 -6.07 10.61
CA ASN A 7 19.26 -5.83 9.92
C ASN A 7 18.95 -5.30 8.52
N ILE A 8 19.53 -4.14 8.19
CA ILE A 8 19.34 -3.48 6.90
C ILE A 8 20.66 -3.53 6.13
N PRO A 9 20.65 -3.80 4.81
CA PRO A 9 21.84 -3.71 3.99
C PRO A 9 22.46 -2.29 4.01
N GLU A 10 23.79 -2.21 3.98
CA GLU A 10 24.55 -0.96 4.08
C GLU A 10 24.15 0.09 3.04
N HIS A 11 23.86 -0.33 1.80
CA HIS A 11 23.46 0.61 0.74
C HIS A 11 22.11 1.30 1.04
N ILE A 12 21.20 0.65 1.77
CA ILE A 12 19.92 1.24 2.17
C ILE A 12 20.14 2.19 3.35
N GLU A 13 21.03 1.84 4.28
CA GLU A 13 21.43 2.74 5.37
C GLU A 13 22.02 4.04 4.84
N MET A 14 22.90 3.95 3.84
CA MET A 14 23.47 5.13 3.18
C MET A 14 22.40 6.00 2.52
N GLN A 15 21.39 5.38 1.89
CA GLN A 15 20.28 6.12 1.29
C GLN A 15 19.45 6.85 2.35
N ILE A 16 19.09 6.17 3.45
CA ILE A 16 18.33 6.80 4.54
C ILE A 16 19.12 7.97 5.15
N ALA A 17 20.43 7.80 5.34
CA ALA A 17 21.29 8.87 5.84
C ALA A 17 21.27 10.10 4.93
N GLN A 18 21.34 9.91 3.61
CA GLN A 18 21.27 11.02 2.65
C GLN A 18 19.92 11.74 2.69
N LEU A 19 18.80 11.03 2.86
CA LEU A 19 17.47 11.64 2.95
C LEU A 19 17.32 12.47 4.24
N VAL A 20 17.89 11.99 5.35
CA VAL A 20 17.98 12.75 6.61
C VAL A 20 18.86 14.01 6.43
N GLU A 21 20.01 13.88 5.78
CA GLU A 21 20.90 15.01 5.50
C GLU A 21 20.27 16.08 4.59
N GLN A 22 19.42 15.65 3.65
CA GLN A 22 18.64 16.53 2.79
C GLN A 22 17.49 17.24 3.53
N GLY A 23 17.24 16.89 4.79
CA GLY A 23 16.19 17.45 5.62
C GLY A 23 14.79 16.91 5.29
N GLU A 24 14.70 15.78 4.59
CA GLU A 24 13.42 15.11 4.31
C GLU A 24 12.88 14.41 5.56
N PHE A 25 13.77 13.99 6.47
CA PHE A 25 13.42 13.38 7.75
C PHE A 25 14.19 14.03 8.90
N VAL A 26 13.59 14.12 10.10
CA VAL A 26 14.25 14.71 11.27
C VAL A 26 15.35 13.78 11.79
N ASN A 27 15.12 12.47 11.71
CA ASN A 27 16.07 11.46 12.14
C ASN A 27 15.82 10.11 11.45
N ARG A 28 16.76 9.17 11.64
CA ARG A 28 16.70 7.82 11.06
C ARG A 28 15.49 7.01 11.52
N GLU A 29 15.08 7.14 12.78
CA GLU A 29 13.96 6.36 13.33
C GLU A 29 12.65 6.75 12.64
N GLU A 30 12.42 8.05 12.48
CA GLU A 30 11.26 8.59 11.76
C GLU A 30 11.29 8.19 10.29
N ALA A 31 12.45 8.30 9.63
CA ALA A 31 12.60 7.89 8.24
C ALA A 31 12.22 6.41 8.05
N VAL A 32 12.70 5.53 8.92
CA VAL A 32 12.40 4.09 8.85
C VAL A 32 10.91 3.83 9.07
N GLU A 33 10.28 4.50 10.03
CA GLU A 33 8.86 4.33 10.33
C GLU A 33 7.96 4.77 9.16
N GLU A 34 8.22 5.93 8.58
CA GLU A 34 7.47 6.46 7.43
C GLU A 34 7.68 5.62 6.18
N LEU A 35 8.91 5.22 5.89
CA LEU A 35 9.22 4.37 4.73
C LEU A 35 8.57 3.00 4.86
N LEU A 36 8.61 2.37 6.04
CA LEU A 36 7.93 1.09 6.27
C LEU A 36 6.42 1.23 6.17
N SER A 37 5.85 2.28 6.75
CA SER A 37 4.41 2.54 6.70
C SER A 37 3.92 2.76 5.27
N THR A 38 4.66 3.54 4.50
CA THR A 38 4.37 3.82 3.09
C THR A 38 4.54 2.57 2.23
N GLY A 39 5.63 1.83 2.42
CA GLY A 39 5.87 0.56 1.73
C GLY A 39 4.78 -0.49 2.01
N MET A 40 4.33 -0.60 3.26
CA MET A 40 3.24 -1.51 3.63
C MET A 40 1.90 -1.09 3.02
N LYS A 41 1.60 0.22 2.98
CA LYS A 41 0.41 0.73 2.29
C LYS A 41 0.49 0.44 0.80
N ALA A 42 1.59 0.81 0.14
CA ALA A 42 1.81 0.54 -1.28
C ALA A 42 1.66 -0.95 -1.59
N TYR A 43 2.32 -1.83 -0.83
CA TYR A 43 2.24 -3.28 -0.99
C TYR A 43 0.82 -3.83 -0.81
N LYS A 44 0.06 -3.36 0.19
CA LYS A 44 -1.35 -3.76 0.38
C LYS A 44 -2.24 -3.26 -0.76
N THR A 45 -1.98 -2.06 -1.26
CA THR A 45 -2.77 -1.45 -2.34
C THR A 45 -2.39 -2.02 -3.71
N SER A 46 -1.16 -2.52 -3.87
CA SER A 46 -0.62 -3.11 -5.11
C SER A 46 -0.55 -4.64 -5.08
N GLY A 47 -0.99 -5.27 -4.00
CA GLY A 47 -1.17 -6.72 -3.94
C GLY A 47 -2.25 -7.14 -4.93
N PRO A 48 -2.39 -8.45 -5.23
CA PRO A 48 -3.61 -8.93 -5.87
C PRO A 48 -4.76 -8.29 -5.10
N MET A 49 -5.69 -7.60 -5.78
CA MET A 49 -6.96 -7.27 -5.15
C MET A 49 -7.40 -8.56 -4.48
N ASP A 50 -7.51 -8.55 -3.15
CA ASP A 50 -8.00 -9.70 -2.41
C ASP A 50 -9.28 -10.09 -3.14
N ASN A 51 -9.26 -11.25 -3.78
CA ASN A 51 -10.37 -11.77 -4.58
C ASN A 51 -11.49 -12.27 -3.65
N ASP A 52 -11.59 -11.64 -2.49
CA ASP A 52 -12.50 -11.83 -1.37
C ASP A 52 -13.23 -10.51 -1.06
N GLU A 53 -13.41 -9.64 -2.06
CA GLU A 53 -14.57 -8.76 -2.05
C GLU A 53 -15.77 -9.64 -2.47
N PRO A 54 -16.68 -10.01 -1.55
CA PRO A 54 -17.90 -10.69 -1.96
C PRO A 54 -18.58 -9.73 -2.93
N GLY A 55 -18.80 -10.22 -4.15
CA GLY A 55 -19.38 -9.44 -5.22
C GLY A 55 -20.53 -8.61 -4.66
N PHE A 56 -20.46 -7.29 -4.86
CA PHE A 56 -21.63 -6.46 -4.74
C PHE A 56 -22.63 -7.03 -5.75
N GLU A 57 -23.45 -7.96 -5.25
CA GLU A 57 -24.77 -8.25 -5.76
C GLU A 57 -25.49 -6.90 -5.74
N ASP A 58 -25.35 -6.15 -6.84
CA ASP A 58 -26.25 -5.06 -7.18
C ASP A 58 -27.57 -5.74 -7.53
N ASP A 59 -28.26 -6.06 -6.46
CA ASP A 59 -29.57 -6.65 -6.40
C ASP A 59 -30.56 -5.61 -6.91
N GLY A 60 -31.05 -5.83 -8.13
CA GLY A 60 -32.30 -5.24 -8.59
C GLY A 60 -32.18 -4.14 -9.62
N MET A 61 -33.00 -4.29 -10.67
CA MET A 61 -33.37 -3.29 -11.68
C MET A 61 -32.67 -3.41 -13.05
N MET A 62 -32.93 -4.49 -13.78
CA MET A 62 -33.17 -4.39 -15.23
C MET A 62 -34.17 -5.46 -15.68
N GLY A 63 -35.41 -5.28 -15.23
CA GLY A 63 -36.56 -5.72 -16.01
C GLY A 63 -36.77 -4.70 -17.12
N HIS A 64 -36.59 -5.11 -18.37
CA HIS A 64 -37.51 -4.83 -19.47
C HIS A 64 -37.06 -5.67 -20.67
N GLU A 65 -37.71 -6.82 -20.77
CA GLU A 65 -38.22 -7.42 -22.00
C GLU A 65 -38.39 -6.35 -23.09
N ASP A 66 -37.62 -6.45 -24.18
CA ASP A 66 -37.99 -5.94 -25.50
C ASP A 66 -37.13 -6.63 -26.60
N GLU A 67 -37.69 -7.76 -27.05
CA GLU A 67 -37.83 -8.25 -28.43
C GLU A 67 -36.64 -8.23 -29.43
N TYR A 68 -36.31 -9.43 -29.94
CA TYR A 68 -35.44 -9.66 -31.10
C TYR A 68 -36.01 -9.00 -32.37
N VAL A 69 -35.23 -8.14 -33.03
CA VAL A 69 -35.48 -7.74 -34.43
C VAL A 69 -34.27 -8.13 -35.29
N PHE A 70 -34.54 -8.99 -36.28
CA PHE A 70 -33.61 -9.51 -37.28
C PHE A 70 -33.21 -8.46 -38.32
#